data_AF-A0A915L019-F1
#
_entry.id   AF-A0A915L019-F1
#
_cell.length_a   1.000
_cell.length_b   1.000
_cell.length_c   1.000
_cell.angle_alpha   90.00
_cell.angle_beta   90.00
_cell.angle_gamma   90.00
#
_symmetry.space_group_name_H-M   'P 1'
#
loop_
_entity.id
_entity.type
_entity.pdbx_description
1 polymer ?
#
loop_
_entity_poly.entity_id
_entity_poly.type
_entity_poly.pdbx_seq_one_letter_code
_entity_poly.pdbx_strand_id
1 'polypeptide(L)'
;MYVQHLSTLSSDPRFFFAPFEKDHGPLVRAKISSQIGRIYFDPLVTCVYDCYVGMPLDTEDGHHWISGLKLPSNLPDIDFELFQKLKSRWNQIVTNREDVINNTVMLDSTLVKNFPIPVETRLGWPRLIKNPAVHFPLTAVGNFTIVNLSLMNPSSLPIVVQILPLTIYPNPEDLIRLFKDELEEAPLTDFVEAEELMMFTLRDSELHNTRPDNWAPLHRRALDQALGTQIPRFTLSVLLQPGMQVGVRLGFLPSDYDMRSSLLLIRF
;
A
#
# COMPACT_ATOMS: atom_id res chain seq x y z
N MET A 1 30.75 -8.38 -26.12
CA MET A 1 31.38 -8.59 -24.80
C MET A 1 30.44 -9.47 -24.01
N TYR A 2 30.92 -10.54 -23.38
CA TYR A 2 30.06 -11.39 -22.55
C TYR A 2 30.25 -11.03 -21.08
N VAL A 3 29.15 -10.86 -20.36
CA VAL A 3 29.17 -10.65 -18.90
C VAL A 3 29.43 -11.96 -18.20
N GLN A 4 30.46 -12.03 -17.37
CA GLN A 4 30.87 -13.25 -16.67
C GLN A 4 30.34 -13.30 -15.24
N HIS A 5 30.42 -12.19 -14.51
CA HIS A 5 30.03 -12.13 -13.10
C HIS A 5 29.50 -10.74 -12.75
N LEU A 6 28.59 -10.69 -11.76
CA LEU A 6 28.11 -9.48 -11.12
C LEU A 6 28.17 -9.68 -9.60
N SER A 7 28.98 -8.89 -8.91
CA SER A 7 29.13 -8.90 -7.45
C SER A 7 28.78 -7.53 -6.88
N THR A 8 28.31 -7.47 -5.63
CA THR A 8 28.26 -6.20 -4.89
C THR A 8 29.62 -5.92 -4.25
N LEU A 9 30.03 -4.65 -4.23
CA LEU A 9 31.24 -4.23 -3.50
C LEU A 9 31.02 -4.27 -1.99
N SER A 10 29.81 -3.88 -1.55
CA SER A 10 29.37 -4.04 -0.18
C SER A 10 28.86 -5.48 0.02
N SER A 11 29.24 -6.12 1.13
CA SER A 11 28.66 -7.39 1.59
C SER A 11 27.25 -7.23 2.16
N ASP A 12 26.53 -6.16 1.80
CA ASP A 12 25.15 -5.94 2.19
C ASP A 12 24.25 -7.03 1.60
N PRO A 13 23.72 -7.95 2.42
CA PRO A 13 22.95 -9.10 1.95
C PRO A 13 21.58 -8.72 1.38
N ARG A 14 21.15 -7.45 1.55
CA ARG A 14 19.89 -6.94 1.00
C ARG A 14 19.94 -6.76 -0.51
N PHE A 15 21.13 -6.55 -1.08
CA PHE A 15 21.30 -6.42 -2.52
C PHE A 15 21.61 -7.76 -3.15
N PHE A 16 20.80 -8.17 -4.13
CA PHE A 16 21.08 -9.35 -4.92
C PHE A 16 20.80 -9.12 -6.40
N PHE A 17 21.50 -9.87 -7.23
CA PHE A 17 21.41 -9.77 -8.68
C PHE A 17 20.77 -11.03 -9.27
N ALA A 18 19.79 -10.85 -10.15
CA ALA A 18 19.18 -11.94 -10.92
C ALA A 18 19.53 -11.78 -12.42
N PRO A 19 20.37 -12.66 -12.99
CA PRO A 19 20.64 -12.66 -14.43
C PRO A 19 19.43 -13.12 -15.24
N PHE A 20 19.30 -12.63 -16.48
CA PHE A 20 18.26 -13.11 -17.40
C PHE A 20 18.62 -14.44 -18.07
N GLU A 21 19.89 -14.67 -18.40
CA GLU A 21 20.40 -15.94 -18.95
C GLU A 21 21.25 -16.65 -17.88
N LYS A 22 20.96 -17.94 -17.64
CA LYS A 22 21.65 -18.76 -16.62
C LYS A 22 22.85 -19.54 -17.18
N ASP A 23 22.82 -19.91 -18.46
CA ASP A 23 23.78 -20.85 -19.03
C ASP A 23 24.94 -20.17 -19.78
N HIS A 24 24.70 -18.99 -20.35
CA HIS A 24 25.71 -18.19 -21.05
C HIS A 24 25.57 -16.75 -20.57
N GLY A 25 26.69 -16.11 -20.26
CA GLY A 25 26.71 -14.71 -19.85
C GLY A 25 26.07 -13.81 -20.91
N PRO A 26 25.24 -12.81 -20.55
CA PRO A 26 24.52 -12.02 -21.53
C PRO A 26 25.49 -11.27 -22.47
N LEU A 27 25.21 -11.35 -23.78
CA LEU A 27 26.01 -10.69 -24.80
C LEU A 27 25.68 -9.19 -24.85
N VAL A 28 26.63 -8.36 -24.43
CA VAL A 28 26.59 -6.92 -24.61
C VAL A 28 27.19 -6.55 -25.97
N ARG A 29 26.39 -5.92 -26.82
CA ARG A 29 26.80 -5.44 -28.14
C ARG A 29 27.24 -3.99 -28.07
N ALA A 30 28.29 -3.64 -28.79
CA ALA A 30 28.76 -2.26 -28.85
C ALA A 30 27.69 -1.34 -29.43
N LYS A 31 27.53 -0.14 -28.85
CA LYS A 31 26.58 0.90 -29.27
C LYS A 31 25.10 0.50 -29.19
N ILE A 32 24.77 -0.59 -28.50
CA ILE A 32 23.38 -1.06 -28.32
C ILE A 32 23.12 -1.27 -26.83
N SER A 33 22.01 -0.72 -26.32
CA SER A 33 21.57 -0.98 -24.95
C SER A 33 21.19 -2.45 -24.81
N SER A 34 21.82 -3.17 -23.89
CA SER A 34 21.61 -4.60 -23.66
C SER A 34 21.13 -4.80 -22.22
N GLN A 35 20.06 -5.57 -22.04
CA GLN A 35 19.54 -5.91 -20.71
C GLN A 35 20.23 -7.17 -20.20
N ILE A 36 20.96 -7.07 -19.09
CA ILE A 36 21.82 -8.16 -18.57
C ILE A 36 21.23 -8.87 -17.34
N GLY A 37 20.33 -8.21 -16.62
CA GLY A 37 19.63 -8.76 -15.46
C GLY A 37 18.90 -7.68 -14.67
N ARG A 38 18.50 -8.03 -13.45
CA ARG A 38 17.84 -7.13 -12.50
C ARG A 38 18.60 -7.11 -11.18
N ILE A 39 18.70 -5.93 -10.60
CA ILE A 39 19.20 -5.74 -9.24
C ILE A 39 17.96 -5.60 -8.35
N TYR A 40 17.95 -6.35 -7.26
CA TYR A 40 16.91 -6.34 -6.26
C TYR A 40 17.48 -5.84 -4.94
N PHE A 41 16.64 -5.15 -4.19
CA PHE A 41 16.88 -4.76 -2.82
C PHE A 41 15.76 -5.34 -1.96
N ASP A 42 16.11 -6.19 -1.00
CA ASP A 42 15.17 -6.77 -0.05
C ASP A 42 15.44 -6.25 1.36
N PRO A 43 14.61 -5.32 1.88
CA PRO A 43 14.78 -4.78 3.23
C PRO A 43 14.53 -5.83 4.32
N LEU A 44 13.79 -6.91 4.04
CA LEU A 44 13.37 -7.90 5.04
C LEU A 44 14.54 -8.71 5.58
N VAL A 45 15.63 -8.84 4.80
CA VAL A 45 16.83 -9.60 5.17
C VAL A 45 17.44 -9.10 6.48
N THR A 46 17.35 -7.79 6.76
CA THR A 46 17.93 -7.20 7.98
C THR A 46 16.92 -6.95 9.08
N CYS A 47 15.66 -6.62 8.76
CA CYS A 47 14.67 -6.25 9.78
C CYS A 47 13.88 -7.44 10.34
N VAL A 48 13.77 -8.55 9.61
CA VAL A 48 13.02 -9.76 10.01
C VAL A 48 11.60 -9.44 10.50
N TYR A 49 11.39 -9.25 11.81
CA TYR A 49 10.10 -8.92 12.44
C TYR A 49 9.95 -7.45 12.89
N ASP A 50 11.03 -6.67 12.86
CA ASP A 50 11.08 -5.28 13.33
C ASP A 50 11.06 -4.26 12.17
N CYS A 51 10.44 -4.63 11.06
CA CYS A 51 10.34 -3.79 9.87
C CYS A 51 9.41 -2.59 10.12
N TYR A 52 9.67 -1.45 9.46
CA TYR A 52 8.74 -0.31 9.45
C TYR A 52 7.53 -0.52 8.52
N VAL A 53 7.56 -1.59 7.70
CA VAL A 53 6.50 -1.97 6.77
C VAL A 53 5.96 -3.35 7.08
N GLY A 54 4.63 -3.45 7.04
CA GLY A 54 3.92 -4.70 7.21
C GLY A 54 3.92 -5.22 8.65
N MET A 55 2.93 -6.07 8.92
CA MET A 55 2.83 -6.87 10.14
C MET A 55 2.39 -8.27 9.74
N PRO A 56 3.20 -9.30 10.01
CA PRO A 56 2.78 -10.67 9.79
C PRO A 56 1.52 -10.99 10.61
N LEU A 57 0.55 -11.64 9.98
CA LEU A 57 -0.77 -11.89 10.56
C LEU A 57 -0.77 -12.90 11.73
N ASP A 58 0.32 -13.65 11.89
CA ASP A 58 0.59 -14.60 12.96
C ASP A 58 1.26 -13.97 14.19
N THR A 59 1.52 -12.67 14.17
CA THR A 59 2.02 -11.91 15.32
C THR A 59 0.90 -11.34 16.18
N GLU A 60 1.22 -10.90 17.40
CA GLU A 60 0.27 -10.21 18.28
C GLU A 60 -0.35 -8.98 17.60
N ASP A 61 0.47 -8.13 16.98
CA ASP A 61 -0.03 -6.97 16.27
C ASP A 61 -0.92 -7.37 15.07
N GLY A 62 -0.55 -8.44 14.36
CA GLY A 62 -1.36 -9.02 13.28
C GLY A 62 -2.72 -9.49 13.77
N HIS A 63 -2.79 -10.12 14.95
CA HIS A 63 -4.05 -10.50 15.59
C HIS A 63 -4.88 -9.27 16.01
N HIS A 64 -4.25 -8.22 16.53
CA HIS A 64 -4.95 -6.95 16.81
C HIS A 64 -5.54 -6.35 15.53
N TRP A 65 -4.77 -6.31 14.43
CA TRP A 65 -5.25 -5.83 13.14
C TRP A 65 -6.43 -6.66 12.61
N ILE A 66 -6.34 -8.00 12.67
CA ILE A 66 -7.44 -8.92 12.27
C ILE A 66 -8.68 -8.67 13.12
N SER A 67 -8.53 -8.44 14.43
CA SER A 67 -9.66 -8.13 15.30
C SER A 67 -10.40 -6.86 14.85
N GLY A 68 -9.64 -5.88 14.35
CA GLY A 68 -10.14 -4.64 13.80
C GLY A 68 -10.94 -4.82 12.50
N LEU A 69 -10.80 -5.92 11.76
CA LEU A 69 -11.59 -6.17 10.54
C LEU A 69 -13.10 -6.25 10.81
N LYS A 70 -13.50 -6.57 12.05
CA LYS A 70 -14.90 -6.62 12.49
C LYS A 70 -15.48 -5.26 12.87
N LEU A 71 -14.67 -4.20 12.84
CA LEU A 71 -15.03 -2.84 13.23
C LEU A 71 -15.51 -2.72 14.69
N PRO A 72 -14.70 -3.14 15.69
CA PRO A 72 -15.04 -2.95 17.09
C PRO A 72 -15.03 -1.46 17.48
N SER A 73 -15.65 -1.10 18.60
CA SER A 73 -15.73 0.31 19.03
C SER A 73 -14.36 0.92 19.36
N ASN A 74 -13.40 0.13 19.82
CA ASN A 74 -12.03 0.58 20.10
C ASN A 74 -11.11 0.54 18.86
N LEU A 75 -11.67 0.47 17.65
CA LEU A 75 -10.89 0.46 16.42
C LEU A 75 -9.95 1.67 16.26
N PRO A 76 -10.33 2.93 16.58
CA PRO A 76 -9.41 4.07 16.52
C PRO A 76 -8.11 3.84 17.29
N ASP A 77 -8.20 3.28 18.50
CA ASP A 77 -7.02 3.04 19.33
C ASP A 77 -6.13 1.95 18.74
N ILE A 78 -6.73 0.86 18.24
CA ILE A 78 -6.00 -0.23 17.57
C ILE A 78 -5.24 0.31 16.36
N ASP A 79 -5.95 1.00 15.45
CA ASP A 79 -5.34 1.52 14.23
C ASP A 79 -4.26 2.56 14.54
N PHE A 80 -4.47 3.41 15.55
CA PHE A 80 -3.49 4.40 15.96
C PHE A 80 -2.24 3.79 16.60
N GLU A 81 -2.38 2.80 17.49
CA GLU A 81 -1.25 2.12 18.12
C GLU A 81 -0.36 1.44 17.08
N LEU A 82 -0.98 0.68 16.16
CA LEU A 82 -0.29 0.02 15.06
C LEU A 82 0.40 1.02 14.13
N PHE A 83 -0.30 2.10 13.78
CA PHE A 83 0.26 3.18 12.96
C PHE A 83 1.46 3.83 13.65
N GLN A 84 1.34 4.24 14.91
CA GLN A 84 2.41 4.90 15.66
C GLN A 84 3.65 4.03 15.77
N LYS A 85 3.47 2.73 16.00
CA LYS A 85 4.58 1.77 16.04
C LYS A 85 5.38 1.77 14.73
N LEU A 86 4.70 1.63 13.59
CA LEU A 86 5.36 1.62 12.27
C LEU A 86 5.92 3.00 11.88
N LYS A 87 5.17 4.07 12.17
CA LYS A 87 5.56 5.45 11.88
C LYS A 87 6.79 5.87 12.67
N SER A 88 6.88 5.47 13.94
CA SER A 88 8.06 5.72 14.78
C SER A 88 9.31 5.06 14.20
N ARG A 89 9.23 3.78 13.78
CA ARG A 89 10.33 3.08 13.09
C ARG A 89 10.75 3.81 11.81
N TRP A 90 9.79 4.23 10.99
CA TRP A 90 10.07 5.01 9.77
C TRP A 90 10.77 6.34 10.09
N ASN A 91 10.28 7.07 11.08
CA ASN A 91 10.86 8.35 11.48
C ASN A 91 12.29 8.19 12.00
N GLN A 92 12.62 7.08 12.68
CA GLN A 92 13.99 6.76 13.07
C GLN A 92 14.90 6.56 11.86
N ILE A 93 14.46 5.79 10.86
CA ILE A 93 15.19 5.57 9.61
C ILE A 93 15.48 6.91 8.91
N VAL A 94 14.47 7.77 8.76
CA VAL A 94 14.61 9.09 8.11
C VAL A 94 15.52 10.01 8.93
N THR A 95 15.36 10.02 10.25
CA THR A 95 16.18 10.85 11.15
C THR A 95 17.65 10.45 11.10
N ASN A 96 17.93 9.14 11.02
CA ASN A 96 19.28 8.59 10.89
C ASN A 96 19.83 8.69 9.45
N ARG A 97 19.02 9.15 8.48
CA ARG A 97 19.34 9.20 7.04
C ARG A 97 19.68 7.83 6.45
N GLU A 98 19.01 6.81 6.95
CA GLU A 98 19.13 5.41 6.49
C GLU A 98 18.09 5.08 5.41
N ASP A 99 17.27 6.05 5.01
CA ASP A 99 16.30 5.96 3.94
C ASP A 99 16.95 5.90 2.55
N VAL A 100 18.19 6.41 2.41
CA VAL A 100 18.96 6.33 1.17
C VAL A 100 20.14 5.38 1.34
N ILE A 101 20.14 4.30 0.57
CA ILE A 101 21.15 3.24 0.64
C ILE A 101 21.91 3.18 -0.68
N ASN A 102 23.20 3.53 -0.60
CA ASN A 102 24.11 3.51 -1.73
C ASN A 102 24.93 2.23 -1.73
N ASN A 103 25.04 1.60 -2.89
CA ASN A 103 25.88 0.45 -3.12
C ASN A 103 26.54 0.55 -4.51
N THR A 104 27.51 -0.31 -4.78
CA THR A 104 28.14 -0.42 -6.10
C THR A 104 28.16 -1.88 -6.49
N VAL A 105 27.62 -2.18 -7.66
CA VAL A 105 27.67 -3.49 -8.28
C VAL A 105 28.84 -3.51 -9.26
N MET A 106 29.74 -4.47 -9.09
CA MET A 106 30.88 -4.72 -9.96
C MET A 106 30.50 -5.69 -11.07
N LEU A 107 30.69 -5.25 -12.30
CA LEU A 107 30.46 -6.02 -13.52
C LEU A 107 31.79 -6.58 -14.04
N ASP A 108 31.83 -7.90 -14.22
CA ASP A 108 32.96 -8.58 -14.86
C ASP A 108 32.67 -9.01 -16.29
N SER A 109 33.61 -8.62 -17.11
CA SER A 109 33.84 -8.77 -18.53
C SER A 109 34.56 -9.98 -19.08
N THR A 110 34.26 -10.42 -20.30
CA THR A 110 35.34 -10.94 -21.16
C THR A 110 36.38 -9.87 -21.52
N LEU A 111 36.03 -8.58 -21.48
CA LEU A 111 36.92 -7.47 -21.91
C LEU A 111 37.28 -6.47 -20.80
N VAL A 112 36.44 -6.31 -19.77
CA VAL A 112 36.64 -5.32 -18.69
C VAL A 112 36.30 -5.97 -17.37
N LYS A 113 37.23 -6.01 -16.42
CA LYS A 113 36.98 -6.54 -15.08
C LYS A 113 36.69 -5.41 -14.09
N ASN A 114 35.94 -5.70 -13.04
CA ASN A 114 35.61 -4.79 -11.94
C ASN A 114 35.03 -3.46 -12.41
N PHE A 115 34.14 -3.46 -13.40
CA PHE A 115 33.49 -2.23 -13.85
C PHE A 115 32.43 -1.78 -12.82
N PRO A 116 32.58 -0.61 -12.17
CA PRO A 116 31.68 -0.20 -11.11
C PRO A 116 30.38 0.40 -11.65
N ILE A 117 29.26 -0.11 -11.17
CA ILE A 117 27.91 0.40 -11.45
C ILE A 117 27.33 0.90 -10.12
N PRO A 118 27.21 2.22 -9.91
CA PRO A 118 26.60 2.76 -8.70
C PRO A 118 25.09 2.45 -8.68
N VAL A 119 24.60 2.07 -7.52
CA VAL A 119 23.18 1.75 -7.27
C VAL A 119 22.74 2.54 -6.05
N GLU A 120 21.61 3.21 -6.17
CA GLU A 120 20.96 3.91 -5.07
C GLU A 120 19.57 3.31 -4.87
N THR A 121 19.23 3.00 -3.62
CA THR A 121 17.88 2.63 -3.22
C THR A 121 17.35 3.66 -2.26
N ARG A 122 16.07 4.03 -2.44
CA ARG A 122 15.36 4.95 -1.54
C ARG A 122 14.18 4.23 -0.92
N LEU A 123 14.17 4.15 0.40
CA LEU A 123 13.04 3.68 1.17
C LEU A 123 11.95 4.76 1.18
N GLY A 124 10.72 4.35 1.36
CA GLY A 124 9.57 5.25 1.39
C GLY A 124 8.46 4.72 2.27
N TRP A 125 7.61 5.61 2.78
CA TRP A 125 6.39 5.22 3.48
C TRP A 125 5.46 4.43 2.54
N PRO A 126 4.94 3.27 2.95
CA PRO A 126 4.15 2.41 2.07
C PRO A 126 2.85 3.08 1.65
N ARG A 127 2.49 2.94 0.37
CA ARG A 127 1.26 3.49 -0.23
C ARG A 127 0.70 2.53 -1.26
N LEU A 128 -0.62 2.32 -1.23
CA LEU A 128 -1.34 1.51 -2.22
C LEU A 128 -1.95 2.34 -3.37
N ILE A 129 -2.00 3.66 -3.18
CA ILE A 129 -2.56 4.62 -4.14
C ILE A 129 -1.50 5.65 -4.53
N LYS A 130 -1.56 6.11 -5.78
CA LYS A 130 -0.63 7.14 -6.29
C LYS A 130 -0.97 8.52 -5.75
N ASN A 131 -2.25 8.86 -5.74
CA ASN A 131 -2.76 10.17 -5.32
C ASN A 131 -3.61 9.98 -4.06
N PRO A 132 -3.31 10.68 -2.95
CA PRO A 132 -4.05 10.54 -1.69
C PRO A 132 -5.42 11.23 -1.70
N ALA A 133 -5.65 12.16 -2.64
CA ALA A 133 -6.90 12.90 -2.77
C ALA A 133 -7.70 12.45 -4.01
N VAL A 134 -9.00 12.25 -3.83
CA VAL A 134 -9.95 11.97 -4.90
C VAL A 134 -10.92 13.14 -5.01
N HIS A 135 -10.92 13.81 -6.16
CA HIS A 135 -11.83 14.92 -6.42
C HIS A 135 -13.02 14.42 -7.26
N PHE A 136 -14.22 14.64 -6.73
CA PHE A 136 -15.44 14.44 -7.50
C PHE A 136 -15.71 15.67 -8.38
N PRO A 137 -16.22 15.50 -9.60
CA PRO A 137 -16.67 16.62 -10.40
C PRO A 137 -17.90 17.28 -9.76
N LEU A 138 -18.18 18.52 -10.14
CA LEU A 138 -19.38 19.24 -9.69
C LEU A 138 -20.63 18.40 -9.96
N THR A 139 -21.31 18.01 -8.88
CA THR A 139 -22.47 17.12 -8.90
C THR A 139 -23.68 17.90 -8.39
N ALA A 140 -24.77 17.92 -9.14
CA ALA A 140 -25.99 18.57 -8.70
C ALA A 140 -26.70 17.75 -7.61
N VAL A 141 -27.33 18.42 -6.64
CA VAL A 141 -28.16 17.77 -5.61
C VAL A 141 -29.20 16.85 -6.27
N GLY A 142 -29.32 15.63 -5.74
CA GLY A 142 -30.20 14.60 -6.29
C GLY A 142 -29.60 13.75 -7.42
N ASN A 143 -28.46 14.16 -8.00
CA ASN A 143 -27.64 13.31 -8.87
C ASN A 143 -26.47 12.72 -8.08
N PHE A 144 -25.86 11.66 -8.61
CA PHE A 144 -24.64 11.10 -8.05
C PHE A 144 -23.54 11.04 -9.11
N THR A 145 -22.30 11.06 -8.65
CA THR A 145 -21.13 10.79 -9.48
C THR A 145 -20.37 9.59 -8.97
N ILE A 146 -19.68 8.90 -9.88
CA ILE A 146 -18.83 7.76 -9.56
C ILE A 146 -17.42 8.06 -10.07
N VAL A 147 -16.43 7.86 -9.21
CA VAL A 147 -15.01 7.97 -9.54
C VAL A 147 -14.33 6.63 -9.25
N ASN A 148 -13.43 6.23 -10.13
CA ASN A 148 -12.66 4.99 -9.97
C ASN A 148 -11.32 5.30 -9.30
N LEU A 149 -11.10 4.73 -8.12
CA LEU A 149 -9.81 4.71 -7.44
C LEU A 149 -9.08 3.41 -7.75
N SER A 150 -7.82 3.49 -8.15
CA SER A 150 -6.99 2.31 -8.40
C SER A 150 -6.07 2.05 -7.22
N LEU A 151 -6.14 0.85 -6.64
CA LEU A 151 -5.21 0.37 -5.64
C LEU A 151 -4.29 -0.68 -6.26
N MET A 152 -3.01 -0.64 -5.93
CA MET A 152 -2.02 -1.61 -6.39
C MET A 152 -1.17 -2.05 -5.21
N ASN A 153 -0.87 -3.35 -5.09
CA ASN A 153 0.13 -3.83 -4.14
C ASN A 153 1.54 -3.67 -4.73
N PRO A 154 2.37 -2.73 -4.25
CA PRO A 154 3.73 -2.53 -4.75
C PRO A 154 4.75 -3.50 -4.14
N SER A 155 4.36 -4.28 -3.13
CA SER A 155 5.28 -5.13 -2.39
C SER A 155 5.49 -6.48 -3.08
N SER A 156 6.51 -7.21 -2.60
CA SER A 156 6.81 -8.59 -2.99
C SER A 156 5.98 -9.64 -2.24
N LEU A 157 5.14 -9.22 -1.29
CA LEU A 157 4.33 -10.08 -0.44
C LEU A 157 2.83 -9.84 -0.65
N PRO A 158 1.97 -10.85 -0.43
CA PRO A 158 0.54 -10.62 -0.41
C PRO A 158 0.15 -9.74 0.79
N ILE A 159 -0.77 -8.80 0.59
CA ILE A 159 -1.28 -7.90 1.64
C ILE A 159 -2.79 -8.02 1.77
N VAL A 160 -3.31 -7.97 2.99
CA VAL A 160 -4.76 -7.90 3.23
C VAL A 160 -5.14 -6.43 3.31
N VAL A 161 -6.13 -6.01 2.54
CA VAL A 161 -6.62 -4.63 2.54
C VAL A 161 -8.07 -4.60 2.97
N GLN A 162 -8.44 -3.66 3.84
CA GLN A 162 -9.82 -3.28 4.12
C GLN A 162 -10.02 -1.79 3.83
N ILE A 163 -11.05 -1.49 3.05
CA ILE A 163 -11.42 -0.13 2.66
C ILE A 163 -12.80 0.18 3.24
N LEU A 164 -12.91 1.35 3.88
CA LEU A 164 -14.17 1.85 4.41
C LEU A 164 -14.19 3.39 4.40
N PRO A 165 -15.34 4.03 4.10
CA PRO A 165 -15.54 5.45 4.31
C PRO A 165 -15.58 5.76 5.81
N LEU A 166 -15.25 7.01 6.16
CA LEU A 166 -15.28 7.48 7.54
C LEU A 166 -16.64 7.30 8.21
N THR A 167 -17.73 7.46 7.47
CA THR A 167 -19.12 7.37 7.97
C THR A 167 -19.50 6.02 8.55
N ILE A 168 -18.77 4.95 8.21
CA ILE A 168 -18.99 3.60 8.77
C ILE A 168 -17.82 3.13 9.62
N TYR A 169 -16.84 4.01 9.87
CA TYR A 169 -15.75 3.76 10.78
C TYR A 169 -16.23 3.95 12.23
N PRO A 170 -15.98 3.02 13.16
CA PRO A 170 -16.34 3.18 14.56
C PRO A 170 -15.66 4.39 15.21
N ASN A 171 -16.43 5.25 15.88
CA ASN A 171 -15.92 6.45 16.56
C ASN A 171 -15.05 7.33 15.64
N PRO A 172 -15.61 7.87 14.53
CA PRO A 172 -14.83 8.61 13.53
C PRO A 172 -14.17 9.87 14.09
N GLU A 173 -14.78 10.52 15.08
CA GLU A 173 -14.21 11.67 15.78
C GLU A 173 -12.89 11.33 16.49
N ASP A 174 -12.81 10.14 17.10
CA ASP A 174 -11.58 9.69 17.75
C ASP A 174 -10.48 9.42 16.73
N LEU A 175 -10.82 8.86 15.55
CA LEU A 175 -9.86 8.71 14.46
C LEU A 175 -9.32 10.07 14.01
N ILE A 176 -10.19 11.04 13.71
CA ILE A 176 -9.77 12.38 13.27
C ILE A 176 -8.86 13.01 14.33
N ARG A 177 -9.23 12.90 15.61
CA ARG A 177 -8.46 13.43 16.74
C ARG A 177 -7.08 12.79 16.86
N LEU A 178 -7.01 11.46 16.77
CA LEU A 178 -5.77 10.70 16.90
C LEU A 178 -4.82 10.95 15.72
N PHE A 179 -5.35 11.05 14.50
CA PHE A 179 -4.58 11.24 13.27
C PHE A 179 -4.45 12.70 12.85
N LYS A 180 -4.79 13.66 13.72
CA LYS A 180 -4.84 15.08 13.39
C LYS A 180 -3.58 15.56 12.68
N ASP A 181 -2.41 15.30 13.24
CA ASP A 181 -1.12 15.75 12.70
C ASP A 181 -0.87 15.23 11.27
N GLU A 182 -1.33 14.01 10.97
CA GLU A 182 -1.18 13.39 9.65
C GLU A 182 -2.22 13.90 8.64
N LEU A 183 -3.31 14.50 9.14
CA LEU A 183 -4.38 15.09 8.33
C LEU A 183 -4.16 16.58 8.06
N GLU A 184 -3.29 17.27 8.79
CA GLU A 184 -3.03 18.72 8.61
C GLU A 184 -2.53 19.07 7.21
N GLU A 185 -1.81 18.16 6.55
CA GLU A 185 -1.33 18.35 5.17
C GLU A 185 -2.35 17.91 4.10
N ALA A 186 -3.48 17.32 4.49
CA ALA A 186 -4.47 16.82 3.55
C ALA A 186 -5.33 17.98 3.01
N PRO A 187 -5.73 17.96 1.71
CA PRO A 187 -6.57 18.99 1.11
C PRO A 187 -8.04 18.80 1.51
N LEU A 188 -8.33 18.90 2.80
CA LEU A 188 -9.67 18.78 3.38
C LEU A 188 -10.36 20.14 3.44
N THR A 189 -11.69 20.12 3.40
CA THR A 189 -12.51 21.28 3.76
C THR A 189 -12.51 21.48 5.28
N ASP A 190 -12.95 22.65 5.75
CA ASP A 190 -13.06 22.94 7.20
C ASP A 190 -13.91 21.90 7.96
N PHE A 191 -14.87 21.29 7.27
CA PHE A 191 -15.70 20.21 7.79
C PHE A 191 -15.38 18.88 7.11
N VAL A 192 -15.15 17.84 7.90
CA VAL A 192 -14.96 16.46 7.43
C VAL A 192 -16.27 15.70 7.67
N GLU A 193 -16.91 15.29 6.59
CA GLU A 193 -18.17 14.56 6.62
C GLU A 193 -17.99 13.16 7.20
N ALA A 194 -18.64 12.89 8.33
CA ALA A 194 -18.59 11.64 9.07
C ALA A 194 -19.98 11.08 9.45
N GLU A 195 -21.07 11.80 9.15
CA GLU A 195 -22.43 11.46 9.60
C GLU A 195 -23.31 11.00 8.44
N GLU A 196 -23.21 11.62 7.27
CA GLU A 196 -24.08 11.33 6.13
C GLU A 196 -23.62 10.08 5.35
N LEU A 197 -24.14 8.92 5.76
CA LEU A 197 -23.82 7.59 5.23
C LEU A 197 -23.92 7.47 3.69
N MET A 198 -24.82 8.24 3.07
CA MET A 198 -25.09 8.14 1.63
C MET A 198 -24.26 9.12 0.79
N MET A 199 -23.60 10.10 1.41
CA MET A 199 -22.87 11.13 0.68
C MET A 199 -21.63 10.57 0.01
N PHE A 200 -20.77 9.88 0.76
CA PHE A 200 -19.56 9.22 0.25
C PHE A 200 -19.66 7.71 0.43
N THR A 201 -19.74 6.97 -0.67
CA THR A 201 -20.08 5.53 -0.64
C THR A 201 -19.10 4.65 -1.41
N LEU A 202 -18.94 3.40 -0.97
CA LEU A 202 -18.25 2.36 -1.71
C LEU A 202 -19.22 1.66 -2.63
N ARG A 203 -19.26 2.04 -3.91
CA ARG A 203 -20.24 1.51 -4.88
C ARG A 203 -20.04 0.03 -5.22
N ASP A 204 -18.87 -0.53 -4.91
CA ASP A 204 -18.59 -1.96 -5.03
C ASP A 204 -19.02 -2.78 -3.82
N SER A 205 -19.41 -2.16 -2.70
CA SER A 205 -19.82 -2.92 -1.51
C SER A 205 -21.10 -3.71 -1.77
N GLU A 206 -21.30 -4.80 -1.01
CA GLU A 206 -22.49 -5.64 -1.18
C GLU A 206 -23.79 -4.90 -0.83
N LEU A 207 -23.69 -3.76 -0.13
CA LEU A 207 -24.82 -2.89 0.17
C LEU A 207 -25.31 -2.12 -1.06
N HIS A 208 -24.39 -1.74 -1.97
CA HIS A 208 -24.71 -0.92 -3.13
C HIS A 208 -24.71 -1.70 -4.46
N ASN A 209 -23.98 -2.82 -4.54
CA ASN A 209 -23.87 -3.62 -5.75
C ASN A 209 -24.11 -5.10 -5.47
N THR A 210 -25.32 -5.56 -5.74
CA THR A 210 -25.74 -6.96 -5.61
C THR A 210 -25.58 -7.75 -6.91
N ARG A 211 -24.96 -7.17 -7.94
CA ARG A 211 -24.82 -7.85 -9.24
C ARG A 211 -23.89 -9.07 -9.12
N PRO A 212 -24.14 -10.14 -9.89
CA PRO A 212 -23.32 -11.36 -9.82
C PRO A 212 -21.85 -11.17 -10.21
N ASP A 213 -21.53 -10.15 -11.01
CA ASP A 213 -20.18 -9.79 -11.45
C ASP A 213 -19.41 -8.96 -10.42
N ASN A 214 -20.02 -8.65 -9.27
CA ASN A 214 -19.33 -7.93 -8.20
C ASN A 214 -18.20 -8.78 -7.59
N TRP A 215 -16.97 -8.26 -7.67
CA TRP A 215 -15.78 -8.92 -7.13
C TRP A 215 -15.77 -8.95 -5.59
N ALA A 216 -16.28 -7.91 -4.94
CA ALA A 216 -16.14 -7.69 -3.49
C ALA A 216 -16.62 -8.89 -2.63
N PRO A 217 -17.83 -9.47 -2.84
CA PRO A 217 -18.27 -10.61 -2.04
C PRO A 217 -17.40 -11.85 -2.16
N LEU A 218 -16.76 -12.08 -3.32
CA LEU A 218 -15.87 -13.24 -3.51
C LEU A 218 -14.58 -13.07 -2.69
N HIS A 219 -13.95 -11.91 -2.82
CA HIS A 219 -12.70 -11.61 -2.12
C HIS A 219 -12.88 -11.54 -0.60
N ARG A 220 -13.97 -10.93 -0.12
CA ARG A 220 -14.31 -10.89 1.31
C ARG A 220 -14.50 -12.29 1.89
N ARG A 221 -15.26 -13.16 1.21
CA ARG A 221 -15.49 -14.55 1.69
C ARG A 221 -14.21 -15.37 1.72
N ALA A 222 -13.32 -15.20 0.75
CA ALA A 222 -12.02 -15.86 0.76
C ALA A 222 -11.18 -15.43 1.97
N LEU A 223 -11.21 -14.14 2.32
CA LEU A 223 -10.55 -13.63 3.53
C LEU A 223 -11.21 -14.11 4.83
N ASP A 224 -12.55 -14.11 4.92
CA ASP A 224 -13.27 -14.65 6.07
C ASP A 224 -12.82 -16.09 6.39
N GLN A 225 -12.74 -16.92 5.34
CA GLN A 225 -12.31 -18.31 5.45
C GLN A 225 -10.84 -18.44 5.86
N ALA A 226 -9.95 -17.64 5.25
CA ALA A 226 -8.53 -17.69 5.52
C ALA A 226 -8.18 -17.20 6.94
N LEU A 227 -8.88 -16.19 7.45
CA LEU A 227 -8.59 -15.52 8.72
C LEU A 227 -9.49 -16.00 9.87
N GLY A 228 -10.50 -16.84 9.60
CA GLY A 228 -11.47 -17.27 10.62
C GLY A 228 -12.24 -16.10 11.24
N THR A 229 -12.49 -15.04 10.47
CA THR A 229 -13.13 -13.80 10.92
C THR A 229 -14.41 -13.53 10.13
N GLN A 230 -15.26 -12.64 10.65
CA GLN A 230 -16.51 -12.25 10.00
C GLN A 230 -16.41 -10.79 9.57
N ILE A 231 -15.93 -10.56 8.35
CA ILE A 231 -15.78 -9.22 7.79
C ILE A 231 -17.16 -8.68 7.37
N PRO A 232 -17.53 -7.45 7.79
CA PRO A 232 -18.79 -6.83 7.41
C PRO A 232 -18.95 -6.68 5.89
N ARG A 233 -20.16 -6.92 5.37
CA ARG A 233 -20.45 -6.89 3.92
C ARG A 233 -20.44 -5.50 3.28
N PHE A 234 -20.48 -4.46 4.11
CA PHE A 234 -20.49 -3.07 3.69
C PHE A 234 -19.09 -2.45 3.55
N THR A 235 -18.03 -3.19 3.92
CA THR A 235 -16.64 -2.82 3.63
C THR A 235 -16.16 -3.50 2.35
N LEU A 236 -15.04 -3.04 1.81
CA LEU A 236 -14.33 -3.76 0.75
C LEU A 236 -13.07 -4.38 1.33
N SER A 237 -13.02 -5.71 1.38
CA SER A 237 -11.83 -6.43 1.86
C SER A 237 -11.30 -7.40 0.82
N VAL A 238 -9.98 -7.35 0.59
CA VAL A 238 -9.32 -8.13 -0.46
C VAL A 238 -7.89 -8.49 -0.08
N LEU A 239 -7.48 -9.72 -0.43
CA LEU A 239 -6.07 -10.10 -0.44
C LEU A 239 -5.45 -9.69 -1.78
N LEU A 240 -4.60 -8.68 -1.78
CA LEU A 240 -3.88 -8.23 -2.98
C LEU A 240 -2.56 -8.98 -3.11
N GLN A 241 -2.42 -9.75 -4.19
CA GLN A 241 -1.17 -10.40 -4.54
C GLN A 241 -0.11 -9.38 -5.00
N PRO A 242 1.20 -9.71 -4.96
CA PRO A 242 2.26 -8.84 -5.48
C PRO A 242 1.96 -8.36 -6.91
N GLY A 243 1.96 -7.05 -7.13
CA GLY A 243 1.64 -6.43 -8.43
C GLY A 243 0.17 -6.47 -8.86
N MET A 244 -0.72 -7.04 -8.04
CA MET A 244 -2.16 -7.02 -8.30
C MET A 244 -2.71 -5.60 -8.18
N GLN A 245 -3.56 -5.23 -9.12
CA GLN A 245 -4.26 -3.94 -9.15
C GLN A 245 -5.76 -4.17 -9.13
N VAL A 246 -6.48 -3.41 -8.30
CA VAL A 246 -7.94 -3.43 -8.20
C VAL A 246 -8.50 -2.02 -8.37
N GLY A 247 -9.61 -1.93 -9.10
CA GLY A 247 -10.40 -0.71 -9.24
C GLY A 247 -11.53 -0.69 -8.22
N VAL A 248 -11.63 0.39 -7.47
CA VAL A 248 -12.67 0.65 -6.46
C VAL A 248 -13.50 1.83 -6.92
N ARG A 249 -14.81 1.63 -7.02
CA ARG A 249 -15.77 2.67 -7.40
C ARG A 249 -16.25 3.42 -6.17
N LEU A 250 -15.90 4.70 -6.10
CA LEU A 250 -16.33 5.63 -5.07
C LEU A 250 -17.52 6.43 -5.59
N GLY A 251 -18.56 6.59 -4.78
CA GLY A 251 -19.75 7.36 -5.11
C GLY A 251 -19.83 8.63 -4.29
N PHE A 252 -20.23 9.73 -4.94
CA PHE A 252 -20.60 10.98 -4.29
C PHE A 252 -22.05 11.33 -4.60
N LEU A 253 -22.85 11.61 -3.57
CA LEU A 253 -24.25 12.03 -3.66
C LEU A 253 -24.45 13.23 -2.72
N PRO A 254 -24.39 14.48 -3.24
CA PRO A 254 -24.56 15.66 -2.40
C PRO A 254 -26.01 15.82 -1.94
N SER A 255 -26.17 16.17 -0.66
CA SER A 255 -27.43 16.55 -0.03
C SER A 255 -27.69 18.06 -0.07
N ASP A 256 -26.63 18.85 -0.21
CA ASP A 256 -26.65 20.32 -0.27
C ASP A 256 -25.68 20.87 -1.32
N TYR A 257 -25.55 22.20 -1.35
CA TYR A 257 -24.70 22.93 -2.30
C TYR A 257 -23.32 23.29 -1.72
N ASP A 258 -23.02 22.85 -0.50
CA ASP A 258 -21.76 23.17 0.16
C ASP A 258 -20.64 22.27 -0.33
N MET A 259 -19.39 22.76 -0.26
CA MET A 259 -18.23 21.91 -0.53
C MET A 259 -18.04 20.96 0.65
N ARG A 260 -18.05 19.65 0.34
CA ARG A 260 -17.92 18.57 1.31
C ARG A 260 -16.64 17.78 1.05
N SER A 261 -15.95 17.40 2.12
CA SER A 261 -14.85 16.42 2.07
C SER A 261 -15.09 15.35 3.12
N SER A 262 -14.50 14.17 2.92
CA SER A 262 -14.55 13.05 3.87
C SER A 262 -13.27 12.23 3.75
N LEU A 263 -13.08 11.28 4.66
CA LEU A 263 -11.94 10.37 4.64
C LEU A 263 -12.34 9.00 4.10
N LEU A 264 -11.46 8.44 3.28
CA LEU A 264 -11.52 7.04 2.87
C LEU A 264 -10.36 6.31 3.54
N LEU A 265 -10.68 5.41 4.47
CA LEU A 265 -9.66 4.63 5.15
C LEU A 265 -9.28 3.42 4.29
N ILE A 266 -7.98 3.23 4.10
CA ILE A 266 -7.38 2.06 3.46
C ILE A 266 -6.44 1.43 4.49
N ARG A 267 -6.93 0.38 5.15
CA ARG A 267 -6.21 -0.37 6.20
C ARG A 267 -5.51 -1.56 5.54
N PHE A 268 -4.19 -1.70 5.71
CA PHE A 268 -3.39 -2.77 5.07
C PHE A 268 -2.11 -3.10 5.83
#